data_AF-A0A1S3S7I6-F1
#
_entry.id   AF-A0A1S3S7I6-F1
#
_cell.length_a   1.000
_cell.length_b   1.000
_cell.length_c   1.000
_cell.angle_alpha   90.00
_cell.angle_beta   90.00
_cell.angle_gamma   90.00
#
_symmetry.space_group_name_H-M   'P 1'
#
loop_
_entity.id
_entity.type
_entity.pdbx_description
1 polymer ?
#
loop_
_entity_poly.entity_id
_entity_poly.type
_entity_poly.pdbx_seq_one_letter_code
_entity_poly.pdbx_strand_id
1 'polypeptide(L)'
;MKGDVHREYLSPDLNLLRMYRLYKEKNTTSSAKFWVYRDIFKQQSLNFGQPRSDTCGKCDAFFTKMSAATSEEEKRKIAVESELHHRKAEKAYTQLQSDTEWAKANADCHVISVDLQGVMYTPNLTHSNVYYQRQLSNFNLCIQELVKEDPAYMCVWHEGIAHRGSIEVASCILKWVKTKFTPLPKPEVRKLIIFSDRCCGQNNNWRMLNLMSMLISMGYFTQVEQKFMVSGHSFLPCDRSFATIEKRRKVSVLHTPDDVSKMILEAQPAKPFKVMRMQCEDFRHLPDSVLKRPAGLQITSVRWLKVTVEDPWNLYARQSHSLFEGWKSWLISKPKQGATPQPPYFASHYPRAYESPLPIKKNKYQDLMTMLNYLPAAARSFYKSLQSE
;
A
#
# COMPACT_ATOMS: atom_id res chain seq x y z
N MET A 1 -0.50 -9.28 14.00
CA MET A 1 0.12 -10.29 14.89
C MET A 1 -0.06 -9.83 16.32
N LYS A 2 -0.70 -10.65 17.16
CA LYS A 2 -0.93 -10.37 18.58
C LYS A 2 0.37 -9.88 19.23
N GLY A 3 0.39 -8.62 19.66
CA GLY A 3 1.14 -8.29 20.86
C GLY A 3 0.46 -9.09 21.96
N ASP A 4 1.09 -10.20 22.33
CA ASP A 4 0.65 -11.06 23.40
C ASP A 4 0.41 -10.16 24.63
N VAL A 5 -0.83 -10.06 25.11
CA VAL A 5 -1.25 -9.10 26.15
C VAL A 5 -0.58 -9.42 27.51
N HIS A 6 0.15 -10.53 27.59
CA HIS A 6 0.95 -10.95 28.73
C HIS A 6 2.48 -10.76 28.56
N ARG A 7 2.95 -10.12 27.48
CA ARG A 7 4.38 -9.91 27.29
C ARG A 7 4.83 -8.55 27.82
N GLU A 8 5.72 -8.60 28.80
CA GLU A 8 6.42 -7.43 29.33
C GLU A 8 7.64 -7.12 28.45
N TYR A 9 7.83 -5.85 28.11
CA TYR A 9 8.94 -5.41 27.25
C TYR A 9 10.02 -4.73 28.08
N LEU A 10 11.23 -5.26 28.01
CA LEU A 10 12.42 -4.69 28.59
C LEU A 10 13.01 -3.66 27.62
N SER A 11 13.68 -2.65 28.17
CA SER A 11 14.33 -1.58 27.39
C SER A 11 15.13 -2.12 26.19
N PRO A 12 15.08 -1.45 25.02
CA PRO A 12 15.89 -1.82 23.84
C PRO A 12 17.40 -1.79 24.10
N ASP A 13 17.85 -1.07 25.14
CA ASP A 13 19.27 -1.02 25.53
C ASP A 13 19.72 -2.27 26.30
N LEU A 14 18.77 -3.11 26.69
CA LEU A 14 19.01 -4.40 27.33
C LEU A 14 19.08 -5.51 26.28
N ASN A 15 19.94 -6.47 26.55
CA ASN A 15 19.95 -7.75 25.86
C ASN A 15 20.27 -8.85 26.87
N LEU A 16 20.08 -10.10 26.47
CA LEU A 16 20.20 -11.25 27.37
C LEU A 16 21.57 -11.32 28.06
N LEU A 17 22.64 -10.97 27.32
CA LEU A 17 24.01 -10.98 27.82
C LEU A 17 24.21 -9.87 28.87
N ARG A 18 23.68 -8.67 28.62
CA ARG A 18 23.73 -7.53 29.54
C ARG A 18 22.92 -7.80 30.81
N MET A 19 21.73 -8.38 30.68
CA MET A 19 20.90 -8.82 31.80
C MET A 19 21.59 -9.87 32.67
N TYR A 20 22.27 -10.85 32.06
CA TYR A 20 23.05 -11.85 32.80
C TYR A 20 24.25 -11.23 33.54
N ARG A 21 24.94 -10.25 32.93
CA ARG A 21 25.99 -9.48 33.61
C ARG A 21 25.45 -8.76 34.84
N LEU A 22 24.36 -8.01 34.70
CA LEU A 22 23.68 -7.33 35.82
C LEU A 22 23.24 -8.31 36.91
N TYR A 23 22.76 -9.50 36.52
CA TYR A 23 22.41 -10.57 37.47
C TYR A 23 23.63 -11.05 38.26
N LYS A 24 24.78 -11.24 37.62
CA LYS A 24 26.03 -11.67 38.28
C LYS A 24 26.63 -10.57 39.16
N GLU A 25 26.50 -9.31 38.76
CA GLU A 25 26.89 -8.15 39.58
C GLU A 25 26.04 -8.06 40.85
N LYS A 26 24.73 -8.30 40.76
CA LYS A 26 23.82 -8.30 41.91
C LYS A 26 23.89 -9.58 42.76
N ASN A 27 24.31 -10.70 42.18
CA ASN A 27 24.37 -12.01 42.84
C ASN A 27 25.77 -12.63 42.65
N THR A 28 26.76 -12.03 43.29
CA THR A 28 28.19 -12.39 43.14
C THR A 28 28.52 -13.82 43.54
N THR A 29 27.73 -14.43 44.42
CA THR A 29 27.89 -15.83 44.88
C THR A 29 27.22 -16.86 43.97
N SER A 30 26.42 -16.43 42.98
CA SER A 30 25.69 -17.36 42.11
C SER A 30 26.62 -18.08 41.14
N SER A 31 26.58 -19.40 41.13
CA SER A 31 27.28 -20.25 40.14
C SER A 31 26.50 -20.44 38.84
N ALA A 32 25.30 -19.83 38.72
CA ALA A 32 24.42 -20.01 37.57
C ALA A 32 25.12 -19.56 36.27
N LYS A 33 25.17 -20.48 35.30
CA LYS A 33 25.82 -20.24 34.01
C LYS A 33 24.83 -19.60 33.03
N PHE A 34 25.35 -18.89 32.03
CA PHE A 34 24.54 -18.10 31.09
C PHE A 34 23.42 -18.91 30.41
N TRP A 35 23.65 -20.18 30.06
CA TRP A 35 22.62 -21.00 29.42
C TRP A 35 21.42 -21.25 30.33
N VAL A 36 21.64 -21.43 31.65
CA VAL A 36 20.56 -21.59 32.64
C VAL A 36 19.74 -20.32 32.72
N TYR A 37 20.42 -19.17 32.79
CA TYR A 37 19.76 -17.86 32.78
C TYR A 37 18.95 -17.64 31.49
N ARG A 38 19.51 -18.02 30.35
CA ARG A 38 18.82 -17.94 29.04
C ARG A 38 17.57 -18.81 29.00
N ASP A 39 17.66 -20.05 29.46
CA ASP A 39 16.54 -20.98 29.39
C ASP A 39 15.41 -20.54 30.34
N ILE A 40 15.75 -20.04 31.53
CA ILE A 40 14.79 -19.42 32.45
C ILE A 40 14.15 -18.18 31.81
N PHE A 41 14.95 -17.29 31.20
CA PHE A 41 14.44 -16.09 30.53
C PHE A 41 13.48 -16.43 29.39
N LYS A 42 13.77 -17.48 28.61
CA LYS A 42 12.88 -17.95 27.53
C LYS A 42 11.55 -18.50 28.03
N GLN A 43 11.47 -18.93 29.28
CA GLN A 43 10.22 -19.36 29.93
C GLN A 43 9.41 -18.17 30.46
N GLN A 44 10.02 -16.99 30.57
CA GLN A 44 9.32 -15.75 30.94
C GLN A 44 8.68 -15.11 29.70
N SER A 45 7.58 -14.40 29.90
CA SER A 45 6.94 -13.60 28.84
C SER A 45 7.66 -12.26 28.61
N LEU A 46 8.99 -12.24 28.60
CA LEU A 46 9.81 -11.03 28.47
C LEU A 46 10.44 -10.91 27.07
N ASN A 47 10.41 -9.72 26.47
CA ASN A 47 11.12 -9.43 25.21
C ASN A 47 11.92 -8.12 25.29
N PHE A 48 13.00 -8.02 24.52
CA PHE A 48 13.78 -6.78 24.40
C PHE A 48 13.21 -5.89 23.28
N GLY A 49 13.09 -4.58 23.52
CA GLY A 49 12.74 -3.60 22.50
C GLY A 49 11.60 -2.65 22.90
N GLN A 50 11.42 -1.58 22.13
CA GLN A 50 10.19 -0.78 22.16
C GLN A 50 9.03 -1.52 21.46
N PRO A 51 7.75 -1.13 21.68
CA PRO A 51 6.66 -1.57 20.83
C PRO A 51 7.03 -1.34 19.35
N ARG A 52 6.64 -2.29 18.50
CA ARG A 52 7.06 -2.41 17.10
C ARG A 52 6.85 -1.09 16.33
N SER A 53 7.74 -0.77 15.39
CA SER A 53 7.43 0.20 14.33
C SER A 53 6.23 -0.30 13.48
N ASP A 54 5.43 0.63 12.95
CA ASP A 54 4.18 0.36 12.22
C ASP A 54 3.03 -0.25 13.06
N THR A 55 2.76 0.30 14.25
CA THR A 55 1.57 -0.06 15.05
C THR A 55 0.28 0.44 14.41
N CYS A 56 -0.81 -0.31 14.65
CA CYS A 56 -2.13 0.19 14.30
C CYS A 56 -2.55 1.30 15.26
N GLY A 57 -2.73 2.51 14.76
CA GLY A 57 -3.20 3.64 15.57
C GLY A 57 -4.54 3.40 16.28
N LYS A 58 -5.39 2.49 15.78
CA LYS A 58 -6.61 2.07 16.51
C LYS A 58 -6.27 1.19 17.72
N CYS A 59 -5.33 0.26 17.59
CA CYS A 59 -4.85 -0.51 18.73
C CYS A 59 -4.16 0.37 19.76
N ASP A 60 -3.34 1.33 19.32
CA ASP A 60 -2.70 2.27 20.23
C ASP A 60 -3.76 3.09 20.99
N ALA A 61 -4.79 3.58 20.29
CA ALA A 61 -5.92 4.25 20.93
C ALA A 61 -6.70 3.35 21.90
N PHE A 62 -6.95 2.08 21.55
CA PHE A 62 -7.61 1.14 22.47
C PHE A 62 -6.75 0.85 23.68
N PHE A 63 -5.43 0.71 23.52
CA PHE A 63 -4.50 0.52 24.63
C PHE A 63 -4.52 1.72 25.57
N THR A 64 -4.39 2.95 25.05
CA THR A 64 -4.47 4.17 25.87
C THR A 64 -5.80 4.28 26.60
N LYS A 65 -6.92 4.02 25.91
CA LYS A 65 -8.25 4.05 26.54
C LYS A 65 -8.40 2.99 27.63
N MET A 66 -7.89 1.78 27.40
CA MET A 66 -7.96 0.68 28.36
C MET A 66 -7.13 0.99 29.62
N SER A 67 -5.96 1.63 29.46
CA SER A 67 -5.14 2.10 30.59
C SER A 67 -5.78 3.24 31.37
N ALA A 68 -6.56 4.10 30.70
CA ALA A 68 -7.25 5.24 31.32
C ALA A 68 -8.62 4.87 31.94
N ALA A 69 -9.20 3.73 31.55
CA ALA A 69 -10.54 3.33 31.98
C ALA A 69 -10.57 3.02 33.49
N THR A 70 -11.48 3.69 34.20
CA THR A 70 -11.64 3.59 35.66
C THR A 70 -12.65 2.51 36.07
N SER A 71 -13.56 2.13 35.17
CA SER A 71 -14.58 1.12 35.43
C SER A 71 -14.32 -0.19 34.68
N GLU A 72 -14.69 -1.31 35.29
CA GLU A 72 -14.59 -2.63 34.64
C GLU A 72 -15.54 -2.77 33.44
N GLU A 73 -16.67 -2.08 33.43
CA GLU A 73 -17.60 -2.08 32.30
C GLU A 73 -16.98 -1.40 31.07
N GLU A 74 -16.31 -0.25 31.25
CA GLU A 74 -15.62 0.47 30.19
C GLU A 74 -14.46 -0.35 29.61
N LYS A 75 -13.64 -0.97 30.49
CA LYS A 75 -12.59 -1.89 30.07
C LYS A 75 -13.14 -3.04 29.22
N ARG A 76 -14.26 -3.65 29.63
CA ARG A 76 -14.92 -4.71 28.85
C ARG A 76 -15.38 -4.22 27.49
N LYS A 77 -15.99 -3.03 27.39
CA LYS A 77 -16.41 -2.45 26.10
C LYS A 77 -15.22 -2.25 25.16
N ILE A 78 -14.13 -1.65 25.66
CA ILE A 78 -12.90 -1.42 24.88
C ILE A 78 -12.27 -2.76 24.44
N ALA A 79 -12.24 -3.76 25.33
CA ALA A 79 -11.72 -5.09 25.01
C ALA A 79 -12.53 -5.77 23.88
N VAL A 80 -13.86 -5.69 23.93
CA VAL A 80 -14.75 -6.22 22.87
C VAL A 80 -14.51 -5.50 21.53
N GLU A 81 -14.38 -4.17 21.54
CA GLU A 81 -14.08 -3.39 20.32
C GLU A 81 -12.71 -3.74 19.73
N SER A 82 -11.70 -3.89 20.58
CA SER A 82 -10.34 -4.29 20.20
C SER A 82 -10.33 -5.70 19.60
N GLU A 83 -10.99 -6.66 20.24
CA GLU A 83 -11.12 -8.03 19.72
C GLU A 83 -11.86 -8.06 18.37
N LEU A 84 -12.95 -7.29 18.24
CA LEU A 84 -13.66 -7.16 16.98
C LEU A 84 -12.77 -6.57 15.87
N HIS A 85 -11.92 -5.60 16.20
CA HIS A 85 -10.96 -5.02 15.26
C HIS A 85 -9.94 -6.05 14.77
N HIS A 86 -9.39 -6.86 15.67
CA HIS A 86 -8.46 -7.95 15.33
C HIS A 86 -9.13 -9.02 14.47
N ARG A 87 -10.33 -9.47 14.83
CA ARG A 87 -11.10 -10.44 14.02
C ARG A 87 -11.37 -9.93 12.61
N LYS A 88 -11.66 -8.63 12.45
CA LYS A 88 -11.83 -8.01 11.13
C LYS A 88 -10.54 -8.08 10.30
N ALA A 89 -9.38 -7.89 10.93
CA ALA A 89 -8.09 -8.01 10.26
C ALA A 89 -7.75 -9.44 9.87
N GLU A 90 -7.96 -10.39 10.78
CA GLU A 90 -7.79 -11.83 10.49
C GLU A 90 -8.68 -12.26 9.33
N LYS A 91 -9.95 -11.84 9.32
CA LYS A 91 -10.86 -12.14 8.20
C LYS A 91 -10.42 -11.53 6.88
N ALA A 92 -9.85 -10.32 6.86
CA ALA A 92 -9.29 -9.74 5.65
C ALA A 92 -8.15 -10.59 5.09
N TYR A 93 -7.28 -11.11 5.95
CA TYR A 93 -6.18 -12.00 5.57
C TYR A 93 -6.64 -13.36 5.10
N THR A 94 -7.56 -14.00 5.82
CA THR A 94 -8.15 -15.26 5.39
C THR A 94 -8.80 -15.09 4.02
N GLN A 95 -9.44 -13.96 3.76
CA GLN A 95 -10.02 -13.66 2.45
C GLN A 95 -8.93 -13.51 1.37
N LEU A 96 -7.85 -12.78 1.64
CA LEU A 96 -6.68 -12.68 0.75
C LEU A 96 -6.11 -14.06 0.38
N GLN A 97 -5.92 -14.93 1.37
CA GLN A 97 -5.42 -16.29 1.17
C GLN A 97 -6.43 -17.12 0.36
N SER A 98 -7.72 -17.04 0.70
CA SER A 98 -8.78 -17.79 0.02
C SER A 98 -8.94 -17.37 -1.44
N ASP A 99 -8.90 -16.07 -1.76
CA ASP A 99 -8.97 -15.61 -3.15
C ASP A 99 -7.73 -16.01 -3.93
N THR A 100 -6.55 -15.95 -3.30
CA THR A 100 -5.30 -16.38 -3.92
C THR A 100 -5.34 -17.88 -4.23
N GLU A 101 -5.82 -18.70 -3.31
CA GLU A 101 -5.96 -20.15 -3.51
C GLU A 101 -7.01 -20.46 -4.58
N TRP A 102 -8.15 -19.77 -4.57
CA TRP A 102 -9.17 -19.92 -5.59
C TRP A 102 -8.64 -19.58 -6.98
N ALA A 103 -7.84 -18.52 -7.08
CA ALA A 103 -7.25 -18.09 -8.34
C ALA A 103 -6.13 -19.00 -8.86
N LYS A 104 -5.47 -19.81 -8.00
CA LYS A 104 -4.59 -20.89 -8.47
C LYS A 104 -5.36 -21.96 -9.24
N ALA A 105 -6.58 -22.25 -8.84
CA ALA A 105 -7.46 -23.21 -9.51
C ALA A 105 -8.24 -22.60 -10.69
N ASN A 106 -8.24 -21.28 -10.85
CA ASN A 106 -9.03 -20.55 -11.85
C ASN A 106 -8.13 -19.58 -12.61
N ALA A 107 -7.58 -20.02 -13.75
CA ALA A 107 -6.59 -19.28 -14.52
C ALA A 107 -7.08 -17.89 -15.00
N ASP A 108 -8.38 -17.71 -15.15
CA ASP A 108 -9.04 -16.46 -15.56
C ASP A 108 -9.22 -15.45 -14.41
N CYS A 109 -8.82 -15.82 -13.18
CA CYS A 109 -8.84 -14.94 -12.03
C CYS A 109 -7.44 -14.42 -11.70
N HIS A 110 -7.31 -13.10 -11.70
CA HIS A 110 -6.11 -12.41 -11.31
C HIS A 110 -6.32 -11.76 -9.94
N VAL A 111 -5.50 -12.17 -8.98
CA VAL A 111 -5.46 -11.52 -7.66
C VAL A 111 -4.19 -10.70 -7.58
N ILE A 112 -4.35 -9.40 -7.37
CA ILE A 112 -3.23 -8.47 -7.21
C ILE A 112 -3.26 -7.80 -5.85
N SER A 113 -2.08 -7.49 -5.34
CA SER A 113 -1.87 -6.54 -4.25
C SER A 113 -1.32 -5.25 -4.84
N VAL A 114 -1.88 -4.12 -4.42
CA VAL A 114 -1.43 -2.79 -4.82
C VAL A 114 -1.14 -1.98 -3.57
N ASP A 115 0.06 -1.41 -3.51
CA ASP A 115 0.47 -0.53 -2.43
C ASP A 115 1.51 0.49 -2.89
N LEU A 116 1.60 1.62 -2.19
CA LEU A 116 2.49 2.71 -2.54
C LEU A 116 3.60 2.84 -1.49
N GLN A 117 4.84 2.66 -1.92
CA GLN A 117 6.00 2.74 -1.04
C GLN A 117 6.13 4.13 -0.40
N GLY A 118 6.78 4.19 0.76
CA GLY A 118 7.32 5.43 1.32
C GLY A 118 8.21 6.18 0.32
N VAL A 119 8.23 7.51 0.42
CA VAL A 119 8.96 8.37 -0.52
C VAL A 119 10.47 8.06 -0.48
N MET A 120 11.06 7.90 -1.65
CA MET A 120 12.51 7.78 -1.81
C MET A 120 13.08 9.12 -2.24
N TYR A 121 14.15 9.56 -1.59
CA TYR A 121 14.74 10.87 -1.86
C TYR A 121 16.02 10.76 -2.67
N THR A 122 16.16 11.66 -3.65
CA THR A 122 17.39 11.86 -4.41
C THR A 122 17.78 13.34 -4.43
N PRO A 123 19.07 13.69 -4.33
CA PRO A 123 20.18 12.76 -4.10
C PRO A 123 20.23 12.31 -2.63
N ASN A 124 20.59 11.06 -2.33
CA ASN A 124 20.67 10.53 -0.95
C ASN A 124 22.04 10.78 -0.28
N LEU A 125 22.43 12.05 -0.22
CA LEU A 125 23.71 12.47 0.36
C LEU A 125 23.76 12.19 1.88
N THR A 126 24.94 11.87 2.40
CA THR A 126 25.14 11.38 3.78
C THR A 126 25.61 12.44 4.79
N HIS A 127 25.92 13.66 4.33
CA HIS A 127 26.40 14.72 5.22
C HIS A 127 25.24 15.43 5.93
N SER A 128 25.49 15.92 7.15
CA SER A 128 24.46 16.39 8.09
C SER A 128 23.58 17.53 7.55
N ASN A 129 24.12 18.43 6.73
CA ASN A 129 23.35 19.56 6.20
C ASN A 129 22.15 19.11 5.35
N VAL A 130 22.24 17.96 4.66
CA VAL A 130 21.17 17.44 3.79
C VAL A 130 19.92 17.10 4.59
N TYR A 131 20.05 16.79 5.89
CA TYR A 131 18.91 16.50 6.76
C TYR A 131 17.91 17.66 6.85
N TYR A 132 18.37 18.90 6.68
CA TYR A 132 17.54 20.11 6.73
C TYR A 132 17.11 20.60 5.35
N GLN A 133 17.60 19.96 4.28
CA GLN A 133 17.36 20.37 2.90
C GLN A 133 16.27 19.55 2.24
N ARG A 134 15.51 20.16 1.34
CA ARG A 134 14.43 19.49 0.61
C ARG A 134 15.00 18.73 -0.57
N GLN A 135 14.93 17.40 -0.50
CA GLN A 135 15.37 16.51 -1.59
C GLN A 135 14.23 16.24 -2.58
N LEU A 136 14.59 15.77 -3.78
CA LEU A 136 13.62 15.39 -4.82
C LEU A 136 12.92 14.10 -4.40
N SER A 137 11.59 14.12 -4.46
CA SER A 137 10.73 13.01 -4.08
C SER A 137 10.51 12.06 -5.26
N ASN A 138 10.82 10.79 -5.04
CA ASN A 138 10.58 9.68 -5.96
C ASN A 138 9.52 8.76 -5.34
N PHE A 139 8.60 8.32 -6.18
CA PHE A 139 7.45 7.51 -5.82
C PHE A 139 7.55 6.15 -6.51
N ASN A 140 7.07 5.11 -5.83
CA ASN A 140 7.05 3.75 -6.32
C ASN A 140 5.74 3.06 -5.93
N LEU A 141 4.89 2.75 -6.91
CA LEU A 141 3.69 1.92 -6.71
C LEU A 141 4.01 0.48 -7.07
N CYS A 142 3.81 -0.44 -6.14
CA CYS A 142 3.93 -1.86 -6.39
C CYS A 142 2.60 -2.43 -6.84
N ILE A 143 2.63 -3.23 -7.91
CA ILE A 143 1.53 -4.09 -8.34
C ILE A 143 2.08 -5.52 -8.37
N GLN A 144 1.70 -6.33 -7.38
CA GLN A 144 2.14 -7.71 -7.24
C GLN A 144 0.98 -8.67 -7.54
N GLU A 145 1.13 -9.50 -8.57
CA GLU A 145 0.22 -10.62 -8.82
C GLU A 145 0.55 -11.78 -7.87
N LEU A 146 -0.47 -12.37 -7.23
CA LEU A 146 -0.27 -13.29 -6.09
C LEU A 146 -0.26 -14.77 -6.46
N VAL A 147 -0.75 -15.10 -7.65
CA VAL A 147 -0.91 -16.49 -8.12
C VAL A 147 0.25 -16.89 -9.01
N LYS A 148 0.48 -16.08 -10.05
CA LYS A 148 1.56 -16.32 -10.99
C LYS A 148 2.88 -15.96 -10.31
N GLU A 149 3.92 -16.72 -10.62
CA GLU A 149 5.28 -16.36 -10.25
C GLU A 149 5.81 -15.13 -11.04
N ASP A 150 4.94 -14.24 -11.47
CA ASP A 150 5.33 -13.00 -12.12
C ASP A 150 6.07 -12.10 -11.12
N PRO A 151 7.20 -11.49 -11.51
CA PRO A 151 7.83 -10.45 -10.71
C PRO A 151 6.88 -9.27 -10.52
N ALA A 152 6.99 -8.63 -9.35
CA ALA A 152 6.23 -7.41 -9.05
C ALA A 152 6.52 -6.33 -10.10
N TYR A 153 5.48 -5.60 -10.48
CA TYR A 153 5.63 -4.38 -11.25
C TYR A 153 5.83 -3.20 -10.30
N MET A 154 6.87 -2.41 -10.54
CA MET A 154 7.23 -1.22 -9.79
C MET A 154 7.03 0.00 -10.70
N CYS A 155 5.93 0.71 -10.52
CA CYS A 155 5.64 1.94 -11.26
C CYS A 155 6.39 3.10 -10.60
N VAL A 156 7.40 3.65 -11.27
CA VAL A 156 8.32 4.63 -10.67
C VAL A 156 8.21 5.97 -11.39
N TRP A 157 8.09 7.06 -10.63
CA TRP A 157 8.16 8.44 -11.12
C TRP A 157 8.66 9.39 -10.04
N HIS A 158 8.99 10.63 -10.40
CA HIS A 158 9.36 11.68 -9.44
C HIS A 158 8.35 12.83 -9.46
N GLU A 159 8.40 13.70 -8.44
CA GLU A 159 7.44 14.81 -8.26
C GLU A 159 7.44 15.85 -9.38
N GLY A 160 8.48 15.87 -10.23
CA GLY A 160 8.55 16.70 -11.43
C GLY A 160 7.82 16.10 -12.64
N ILE A 161 7.31 14.87 -12.54
CA ILE A 161 6.51 14.22 -13.60
C ILE A 161 5.02 14.28 -13.27
N ALA A 162 4.67 13.93 -12.03
CA ALA A 162 3.31 13.82 -11.56
C ALA A 162 3.24 13.90 -10.03
N HIS A 163 2.04 14.09 -9.48
CA HIS A 163 1.79 14.09 -8.05
C HIS A 163 1.76 12.66 -7.46
N ARG A 164 1.11 12.46 -6.31
CA ARG A 164 1.08 11.19 -5.55
C ARG A 164 -0.33 10.83 -5.05
N GLY A 165 -1.35 11.11 -5.85
CA GLY A 165 -2.75 10.90 -5.57
C GLY A 165 -3.39 9.77 -6.37
N SER A 166 -4.73 9.72 -6.34
CA SER A 166 -5.52 8.67 -6.99
C SER A 166 -5.48 8.69 -8.52
N ILE A 167 -5.17 9.82 -9.15
CA ILE A 167 -4.96 9.88 -10.61
C ILE A 167 -3.75 9.04 -10.99
N GLU A 168 -2.65 9.17 -10.26
CA GLU A 168 -1.42 8.45 -10.53
C GLU A 168 -1.58 6.96 -10.27
N VAL A 169 -2.21 6.59 -9.14
CA VAL A 169 -2.50 5.19 -8.82
C VAL A 169 -3.38 4.53 -9.86
N ALA A 170 -4.49 5.18 -10.24
CA ALA A 170 -5.41 4.65 -11.23
C ALA A 170 -4.76 4.53 -12.63
N SER A 171 -3.92 5.50 -13.01
CA SER A 171 -3.18 5.46 -14.28
C SER A 171 -2.11 4.37 -14.29
N CYS A 172 -1.42 4.13 -13.16
CA CYS A 172 -0.48 3.02 -13.02
C CYS A 172 -1.18 1.67 -13.22
N ILE A 173 -2.33 1.46 -12.59
CA ILE A 173 -3.12 0.23 -12.75
C ILE A 173 -3.60 0.10 -14.21
N LEU A 174 -4.09 1.19 -14.82
CA LEU A 174 -4.51 1.17 -16.21
C LEU A 174 -3.36 0.80 -17.16
N LYS A 175 -2.16 1.39 -16.99
CA LYS A 175 -0.97 1.06 -17.79
C LYS A 175 -0.57 -0.40 -17.59
N TRP A 176 -0.58 -0.88 -16.34
CA TRP A 176 -0.31 -2.28 -16.03
C TRP A 176 -1.31 -3.22 -16.74
N VAL A 177 -2.61 -2.94 -16.66
CA VAL A 177 -3.64 -3.75 -17.34
C VAL A 177 -3.39 -3.78 -18.85
N LYS A 178 -3.18 -2.60 -19.47
CA LYS A 178 -2.93 -2.50 -20.92
C LYS A 178 -1.63 -3.19 -21.37
N THR A 179 -0.65 -3.30 -20.48
CA THR A 179 0.62 -3.98 -20.75
C THR A 179 0.48 -5.50 -20.61
N LYS A 180 -0.29 -5.95 -19.63
CA LYS A 180 -0.38 -7.37 -19.25
C LYS A 180 -1.47 -8.13 -20.00
N PHE A 181 -2.52 -7.44 -20.43
CA PHE A 181 -3.72 -8.04 -20.98
C PHE A 181 -4.11 -7.42 -22.32
N THR A 182 -4.73 -8.24 -23.16
CA THR A 182 -5.54 -7.80 -24.30
C THR A 182 -7.02 -7.76 -23.90
N PRO A 183 -7.85 -6.91 -24.54
CA PRO A 183 -9.29 -6.98 -24.41
C PRO A 183 -9.80 -8.37 -24.76
N LEU A 184 -10.79 -8.85 -24.01
CA LEU A 184 -11.34 -10.20 -24.16
C LEU A 184 -12.12 -10.32 -25.47
N PRO A 185 -11.90 -11.38 -26.26
CA PRO A 185 -12.90 -11.83 -27.22
C PRO A 185 -14.11 -12.37 -26.44
N LYS A 186 -15.32 -11.98 -26.83
CA LYS A 186 -16.53 -12.58 -26.25
C LYS A 186 -16.61 -14.05 -26.72
N PRO A 187 -16.93 -15.04 -25.84
CA PRO A 187 -17.55 -14.93 -24.51
C PRO A 187 -16.59 -15.13 -23.32
N GLU A 188 -15.29 -14.87 -23.46
CA GLU A 188 -14.33 -15.14 -22.38
C GLU A 188 -14.63 -14.35 -21.10
N VAL A 189 -14.34 -14.98 -19.96
CA VAL A 189 -14.50 -14.40 -18.62
C VAL A 189 -13.12 -14.08 -18.08
N ARG A 190 -12.96 -12.92 -17.45
CA ARG A 190 -11.74 -12.60 -16.69
C ARG A 190 -12.08 -11.78 -15.47
N LYS A 191 -11.61 -12.23 -14.31
CA LYS A 191 -11.86 -11.59 -13.03
C LYS A 191 -10.58 -10.93 -12.51
N LEU A 192 -10.71 -9.70 -12.02
CA LEU A 192 -9.65 -9.02 -11.28
C LEU A 192 -10.07 -8.79 -9.83
N ILE A 193 -9.24 -9.20 -8.89
CA ILE A 193 -9.39 -8.92 -7.46
C ILE A 193 -8.20 -8.08 -7.00
N ILE A 194 -8.47 -6.86 -6.56
CA ILE A 194 -7.45 -5.91 -6.10
C ILE A 194 -7.49 -5.85 -4.58
N PHE A 195 -6.39 -6.22 -3.93
CA PHE A 195 -6.17 -5.96 -2.52
C PHE A 195 -5.33 -4.71 -2.32
N SER A 196 -5.84 -3.75 -1.56
CA SER A 196 -5.15 -2.49 -1.31
C SER A 196 -5.35 -2.02 0.14
N ASP A 197 -4.56 -1.03 0.50
CA ASP A 197 -4.79 -0.24 1.71
C ASP A 197 -6.08 0.60 1.60
N ARG A 198 -6.39 1.33 2.67
CA ARG A 198 -7.61 2.16 2.78
C ARG A 198 -7.35 3.65 2.57
N CYS A 199 -6.22 4.03 1.98
CA CYS A 199 -5.90 5.43 1.77
C CYS A 199 -6.97 6.10 0.88
N CYS A 200 -7.77 7.00 1.45
CA CYS A 200 -8.85 7.68 0.73
C CYS A 200 -8.31 8.53 -0.42
N GLY A 201 -7.12 9.13 -0.26
CA GLY A 201 -6.48 9.94 -1.31
C GLY A 201 -5.98 9.14 -2.52
N GLN A 202 -5.85 7.82 -2.39
CA GLN A 202 -5.20 6.95 -3.37
C GLN A 202 -6.10 5.80 -3.81
N ASN A 203 -6.43 4.88 -2.89
CA ASN A 203 -7.07 3.60 -3.21
C ASN A 203 -8.58 3.55 -2.90
N ASN A 204 -9.06 4.27 -1.87
CA ASN A 204 -10.45 4.18 -1.40
C ASN A 204 -11.26 5.44 -1.76
N ASN A 205 -11.52 5.64 -3.05
CA ASN A 205 -12.23 6.79 -3.60
C ASN A 205 -13.05 6.42 -4.84
N TRP A 206 -13.86 7.38 -5.29
CA TRP A 206 -14.72 7.23 -6.48
C TRP A 206 -13.92 7.01 -7.76
N ARG A 207 -12.75 7.62 -7.93
CA ARG A 207 -11.89 7.41 -9.10
C ARG A 207 -11.47 5.95 -9.27
N MET A 208 -11.10 5.27 -8.19
CA MET A 208 -10.79 3.84 -8.23
C MET A 208 -12.01 2.99 -8.62
N LEU A 209 -13.19 3.32 -8.10
CA LEU A 209 -14.42 2.63 -8.51
C LEU A 209 -14.80 2.89 -9.98
N ASN A 210 -14.60 4.12 -10.46
CA ASN A 210 -14.79 4.47 -11.86
C ASN A 210 -13.79 3.70 -12.74
N LEU A 211 -12.52 3.57 -12.32
CA LEU A 211 -11.53 2.73 -13.00
C LEU A 211 -12.01 1.26 -13.09
N MET A 212 -12.50 0.67 -12.00
CA MET A 212 -13.02 -0.71 -12.02
C MET A 212 -14.11 -0.89 -13.08
N SER A 213 -15.07 0.04 -13.13
CA SER A 213 -16.17 0.00 -14.11
C SER A 213 -15.68 0.27 -15.54
N MET A 214 -14.71 1.17 -15.70
CA MET A 214 -14.08 1.47 -16.99
C MET A 214 -13.34 0.26 -17.55
N LEU A 215 -12.61 -0.48 -16.72
CA LEU A 215 -11.90 -1.70 -17.15
C LEU A 215 -12.87 -2.77 -17.68
N ILE A 216 -14.07 -2.86 -17.11
CA ILE A 216 -15.16 -3.70 -17.63
C ILE A 216 -15.69 -3.15 -18.96
N SER A 217 -15.98 -1.85 -19.01
CA SER A 217 -16.47 -1.19 -20.24
C SER A 217 -15.49 -1.29 -21.41
N MET A 218 -14.19 -1.35 -21.13
CA MET A 218 -13.13 -1.56 -22.12
C MET A 218 -12.94 -3.03 -22.51
N GLY A 219 -13.67 -3.96 -21.89
CA GLY A 219 -13.62 -5.38 -22.19
C GLY A 219 -12.39 -6.12 -21.65
N TYR A 220 -11.64 -5.55 -20.71
CA TYR A 220 -10.47 -6.25 -20.12
C TYR A 220 -10.87 -7.32 -19.12
N PHE A 221 -11.97 -7.09 -18.40
CA PHE A 221 -12.48 -7.96 -17.34
C PHE A 221 -14.00 -8.00 -17.40
N THR A 222 -14.58 -9.12 -17.00
CA THR A 222 -16.02 -9.27 -16.79
C THR A 222 -16.42 -8.92 -15.36
N GLN A 223 -15.50 -9.04 -14.40
CA GLN A 223 -15.72 -8.69 -13.01
C GLN A 223 -14.47 -8.07 -12.40
N VAL A 224 -14.65 -6.98 -11.65
CA VAL A 224 -13.58 -6.36 -10.87
C VAL A 224 -14.04 -6.18 -9.43
N GLU A 225 -13.21 -6.64 -8.51
CA GLU A 225 -13.39 -6.48 -7.07
C GLU A 225 -12.22 -5.68 -6.47
N GLN A 226 -12.52 -4.85 -5.48
CA GLN A 226 -11.51 -4.22 -4.63
C GLN A 226 -11.81 -4.55 -3.17
N LYS A 227 -10.84 -5.17 -2.50
CA LYS A 227 -10.90 -5.57 -1.10
C LYS A 227 -9.88 -4.79 -0.29
N PHE A 228 -10.33 -4.22 0.81
CA PHE A 228 -9.56 -3.26 1.59
C PHE A 228 -9.03 -3.90 2.86
N MET A 229 -7.71 -3.94 2.99
CA MET A 229 -7.07 -4.45 4.19
C MET A 229 -7.34 -3.57 5.42
N VAL A 230 -7.15 -4.15 6.62
CA VAL A 230 -7.28 -3.40 7.88
C VAL A 230 -5.96 -2.71 8.19
N SER A 231 -5.95 -1.37 8.16
CA SER A 231 -4.78 -0.52 8.41
C SER A 231 -4.04 -0.91 9.70
N GLY A 232 -2.71 -0.98 9.65
CA GLY A 232 -1.86 -1.31 10.79
C GLY A 232 -1.93 -2.76 11.27
N HIS A 233 -2.81 -3.58 10.70
CA HIS A 233 -2.88 -5.01 10.98
C HIS A 233 -2.50 -5.88 9.80
N SER A 234 -2.32 -5.28 8.62
CA SER A 234 -2.22 -6.00 7.36
C SER A 234 -0.95 -5.62 6.63
N PHE A 235 0.04 -6.51 6.67
CA PHE A 235 1.10 -6.65 5.69
C PHE A 235 0.53 -7.14 4.36
N LEU A 236 0.56 -6.27 3.37
CA LEU A 236 0.30 -6.63 1.98
C LEU A 236 1.51 -7.39 1.41
N PRO A 237 1.31 -8.28 0.43
CA PRO A 237 2.41 -8.91 -0.29
C PRO A 237 3.43 -7.89 -0.85
N CYS A 238 2.99 -6.67 -1.17
CA CYS A 238 3.85 -5.55 -1.58
C CYS A 238 4.91 -5.18 -0.54
N ASP A 239 4.63 -5.30 0.77
CA ASP A 239 5.56 -4.94 1.84
C ASP A 239 6.83 -5.78 1.80
N ARG A 240 6.74 -7.04 1.36
CA ARG A 240 7.91 -7.90 1.17
C ARG A 240 8.82 -7.36 0.08
N SER A 241 8.23 -6.92 -1.03
CA SER A 241 8.97 -6.31 -2.13
C SER A 241 9.62 -5.00 -1.70
N PHE A 242 8.89 -4.16 -0.95
CA PHE A 242 9.43 -2.93 -0.38
C PHE A 242 10.56 -3.17 0.62
N ALA A 243 10.45 -4.20 1.47
CA ALA A 243 11.53 -4.56 2.40
C ALA A 243 12.82 -4.96 1.67
N THR A 244 12.71 -5.66 0.54
CA THR A 244 13.85 -6.00 -0.33
C THR A 244 14.45 -4.75 -0.97
N ILE A 245 13.61 -3.85 -1.51
CA ILE A 245 14.06 -2.57 -2.08
C ILE A 245 14.74 -1.71 -1.03
N GLU A 246 14.18 -1.60 0.18
CA GLU A 246 14.73 -0.78 1.26
C GLU A 246 16.08 -1.32 1.77
N LYS A 247 16.25 -2.65 1.83
CA LYS A 247 17.56 -3.26 2.11
C LYS A 247 18.61 -2.86 1.08
N ARG A 248 18.27 -2.89 -0.21
CA ARG A 248 19.17 -2.47 -1.29
C ARG A 248 19.45 -0.97 -1.24
N ARG A 249 18.42 -0.15 -0.98
CA ARG A 249 18.52 1.31 -0.86
C ARG A 249 19.53 1.74 0.19
N LYS A 250 19.56 1.09 1.36
CA LYS A 250 20.48 1.42 2.46
C LYS A 250 21.97 1.33 2.09
N VAL A 251 22.31 0.55 1.06
CA VAL A 251 23.69 0.36 0.58
C VAL A 251 23.91 0.96 -0.81
N SER A 252 22.94 1.73 -1.32
CA SER A 252 23.00 2.32 -2.66
C SER A 252 23.23 3.83 -2.59
N VAL A 253 24.03 4.35 -3.52
CA VAL A 253 24.13 5.79 -3.78
C VAL A 253 23.16 6.13 -4.90
N LEU A 254 22.23 7.03 -4.62
CA LEU A 254 21.14 7.43 -5.49
C LEU A 254 21.28 8.93 -5.76
N HIS A 255 21.84 9.28 -6.91
CA HIS A 255 22.00 10.67 -7.29
C HIS A 255 20.77 11.19 -8.05
N THR A 256 20.11 10.34 -8.82
CA THR A 256 19.01 10.71 -9.74
C THR A 256 17.85 9.70 -9.64
N PRO A 257 16.65 10.05 -10.17
CA PRO A 257 15.54 9.10 -10.29
C PRO A 257 15.88 7.83 -11.10
N ASP A 258 16.81 7.92 -12.05
CA ASP A 258 17.28 6.75 -12.80
C ASP A 258 18.05 5.77 -11.91
N ASP A 259 18.83 6.27 -10.93
CA ASP A 259 19.50 5.43 -9.94
C ASP A 259 18.49 4.70 -9.06
N VAL A 260 17.33 5.31 -8.76
CA VAL A 260 16.23 4.63 -8.05
C VAL A 260 15.71 3.45 -8.87
N SER A 261 15.46 3.67 -10.17
CA SER A 261 15.01 2.60 -11.06
C SER A 261 16.03 1.46 -11.16
N LYS A 262 17.32 1.79 -11.30
CA LYS A 262 18.42 0.82 -11.34
C LYS A 262 18.54 0.04 -10.03
N MET A 263 18.46 0.74 -8.90
CA MET A 263 18.48 0.15 -7.57
C MET A 263 17.34 -0.86 -7.38
N ILE A 264 16.13 -0.54 -7.85
CA ILE A 264 14.99 -1.46 -7.79
C ILE A 264 15.26 -2.71 -8.64
N LEU A 265 15.77 -2.57 -9.86
CA LEU A 265 16.13 -3.73 -10.71
C LEU A 265 17.15 -4.65 -10.04
N GLU A 266 18.13 -4.07 -9.36
CA GLU A 266 19.22 -4.78 -8.66
C GLU A 266 18.81 -5.33 -7.28
N ALA A 267 17.66 -4.92 -6.73
CA ALA A 267 17.26 -5.29 -5.38
C ALA A 267 16.99 -6.80 -5.23
N GLN A 268 16.62 -7.48 -6.31
CA GLN A 268 16.33 -8.92 -6.31
C GLN A 268 17.01 -9.63 -7.49
N PRO A 269 18.32 -9.95 -7.40
CA PRO A 269 19.10 -10.46 -8.54
C PRO A 269 18.54 -11.74 -9.17
N ALA A 270 18.02 -12.68 -8.36
CA ALA A 270 17.48 -13.95 -8.85
C ALA A 270 16.12 -13.81 -9.56
N LYS A 271 15.36 -12.75 -9.24
CA LYS A 271 14.03 -12.49 -9.79
C LYS A 271 13.79 -10.98 -9.83
N PRO A 272 14.39 -10.27 -10.80
CA PRO A 272 14.32 -8.81 -10.84
C PRO A 272 12.89 -8.31 -10.94
N PHE A 273 12.58 -7.22 -10.24
CA PHE A 273 11.30 -6.53 -10.39
C PHE A 273 11.15 -5.97 -11.80
N LYS A 274 9.91 -5.83 -12.28
CA LYS A 274 9.59 -5.16 -13.54
C LYS A 274 9.40 -3.68 -13.29
N VAL A 275 10.38 -2.86 -13.64
CA VAL A 275 10.28 -1.40 -13.47
C VAL A 275 9.51 -0.77 -14.65
N MET A 276 8.38 -0.15 -14.35
CA MET A 276 7.62 0.68 -15.29
C MET A 276 7.88 2.15 -14.95
N ARG A 277 8.76 2.79 -15.72
CA ARG A 277 8.98 4.23 -15.60
C ARG A 277 7.75 4.97 -16.12
N MET A 278 7.08 5.70 -15.24
CA MET A 278 5.90 6.48 -15.61
C MET A 278 6.34 7.87 -16.06
N GLN A 279 5.75 8.34 -17.16
CA GLN A 279 5.97 9.66 -17.74
C GLN A 279 4.66 10.46 -17.71
N CYS A 280 4.71 11.78 -17.96
CA CYS A 280 3.53 12.64 -18.00
C CYS A 280 2.44 12.09 -18.92
N GLU A 281 2.85 11.49 -20.05
CA GLU A 281 1.96 10.87 -21.02
C GLU A 281 1.26 9.59 -20.56
N ASP A 282 1.67 8.97 -19.46
CA ASP A 282 1.02 7.78 -18.91
C ASP A 282 -0.17 8.14 -18.00
N PHE A 283 -0.16 9.34 -17.45
CA PHE A 283 -1.17 9.80 -16.50
C PHE A 283 -2.36 10.41 -17.25
N ARG A 284 -3.57 9.95 -16.93
CA ARG A 284 -4.81 10.37 -17.57
C ARG A 284 -5.76 11.02 -16.59
N HIS A 285 -6.55 12.01 -17.03
CA HIS A 285 -7.68 12.54 -16.26
C HIS A 285 -8.83 11.51 -16.22
N LEU A 286 -8.59 10.41 -15.50
CA LEU A 286 -9.56 9.34 -15.31
C LEU A 286 -10.76 9.87 -14.50
N PRO A 287 -11.98 9.44 -14.87
CA PRO A 287 -13.20 10.04 -14.36
C PRO A 287 -13.38 9.77 -12.86
N ASP A 288 -13.92 10.76 -12.15
CA ASP A 288 -14.31 10.63 -10.73
C ASP A 288 -15.84 10.73 -10.55
N SER A 289 -16.58 11.07 -11.62
CA SER A 289 -17.99 11.47 -11.57
C SER A 289 -18.87 10.86 -12.66
N VAL A 290 -18.37 9.90 -13.45
CA VAL A 290 -19.18 9.17 -14.44
C VAL A 290 -20.27 8.38 -13.72
N LEU A 291 -19.89 7.66 -12.67
CA LEU A 291 -20.82 6.94 -11.82
C LEU A 291 -21.66 7.89 -10.95
N LYS A 292 -22.96 7.61 -10.86
CA LYS A 292 -23.86 8.24 -9.89
C LYS A 292 -23.36 7.91 -8.48
N ARG A 293 -23.38 8.90 -7.60
CA ARG A 293 -23.11 8.75 -6.16
C ARG A 293 -24.43 8.55 -5.41
N PRO A 294 -24.80 7.33 -5.00
CA PRO A 294 -26.07 7.06 -4.34
C PRO A 294 -26.12 7.72 -2.95
N ALA A 295 -27.27 8.27 -2.60
CA ALA A 295 -27.50 8.78 -1.25
C ALA A 295 -27.36 7.65 -0.23
N GLY A 296 -26.66 7.89 0.88
CA GLY A 296 -26.41 6.89 1.93
C GLY A 296 -25.22 5.95 1.69
N LEU A 297 -24.63 5.91 0.49
CA LEU A 297 -23.40 5.15 0.26
C LEU A 297 -22.17 5.96 0.68
N GLN A 298 -21.60 5.59 1.84
CA GLN A 298 -20.28 6.06 2.25
C GLN A 298 -19.21 5.05 1.80
N ILE A 299 -18.60 5.24 0.62
CA ILE A 299 -17.55 4.34 0.08
C ILE A 299 -16.42 4.12 1.09
N THR A 300 -16.03 5.17 1.82
CA THR A 300 -14.97 5.05 2.83
C THR A 300 -15.32 4.07 3.95
N SER A 301 -16.60 3.75 4.18
CA SER A 301 -17.01 2.73 5.17
C SER A 301 -16.94 1.29 4.64
N VAL A 302 -16.91 1.10 3.31
CA VAL A 302 -16.95 -0.20 2.65
C VAL A 302 -15.61 -0.93 2.79
N ARG A 303 -15.63 -2.27 2.79
CA ARG A 303 -14.44 -3.13 2.81
C ARG A 303 -14.27 -3.96 1.56
N TRP A 304 -15.34 -4.20 0.82
CA TRP A 304 -15.32 -5.00 -0.39
C TRP A 304 -16.28 -4.40 -1.40
N LEU A 305 -15.74 -3.95 -2.53
CA LEU A 305 -16.47 -3.42 -3.67
C LEU A 305 -16.43 -4.45 -4.80
N LYS A 306 -17.52 -4.58 -5.55
CA LYS A 306 -17.63 -5.44 -6.73
C LYS A 306 -18.48 -4.76 -7.81
N VAL A 307 -17.98 -4.78 -9.03
CA VAL A 307 -18.72 -4.42 -10.26
C VAL A 307 -18.58 -5.55 -11.28
N THR A 308 -19.59 -5.73 -12.12
CA THR A 308 -19.74 -6.89 -13.01
C THR A 308 -20.35 -6.49 -14.34
N VAL A 309 -19.99 -7.17 -15.43
CA VAL A 309 -20.54 -6.91 -16.77
C VAL A 309 -21.99 -7.37 -16.91
N GLU A 310 -22.40 -8.37 -16.12
CA GLU A 310 -23.77 -8.92 -16.08
C GLU A 310 -24.76 -7.92 -15.46
N ASP A 311 -24.26 -7.05 -14.58
CA ASP A 311 -25.03 -6.01 -13.90
C ASP A 311 -24.20 -4.72 -13.80
N PRO A 312 -24.00 -4.01 -14.92
CA PRO A 312 -23.09 -2.86 -15.00
C PRO A 312 -23.68 -1.60 -14.37
N TRP A 313 -24.97 -1.60 -14.02
CA TRP A 313 -25.66 -0.47 -13.41
C TRP A 313 -25.61 -0.48 -11.88
N ASN A 314 -25.18 -1.58 -11.25
CA ASN A 314 -25.08 -1.68 -9.80
C ASN A 314 -23.64 -1.82 -9.29
N LEU A 315 -23.37 -1.14 -8.19
CA LEU A 315 -22.25 -1.44 -7.30
C LEU A 315 -22.71 -2.41 -6.23
N TYR A 316 -21.94 -3.47 -6.01
CA TYR A 316 -22.10 -4.37 -4.89
C TYR A 316 -21.06 -4.05 -3.81
N ALA A 317 -21.51 -3.89 -2.57
CA ALA A 317 -20.67 -3.51 -1.45
C ALA A 317 -20.91 -4.38 -0.20
N ARG A 318 -19.84 -4.64 0.55
CA ARG A 318 -19.88 -5.22 1.92
C ARG A 318 -19.05 -4.38 2.88
N GLN A 319 -19.50 -4.28 4.13
CA GLN A 319 -18.81 -3.56 5.20
C GLN A 319 -17.75 -4.41 5.90
N SER A 320 -17.71 -5.72 5.61
CA SER A 320 -16.73 -6.66 6.13
C SER A 320 -16.25 -7.65 5.06
N HIS A 321 -15.28 -8.48 5.43
CA HIS A 321 -14.86 -9.65 4.64
C HIS A 321 -15.63 -10.93 5.01
N SER A 322 -16.70 -10.81 5.82
CA SER A 322 -17.52 -11.96 6.19
C SER A 322 -18.35 -12.41 4.98
N LEU A 323 -18.31 -13.70 4.66
CA LEU A 323 -19.15 -14.27 3.61
C LEU A 323 -20.63 -14.38 4.04
N PHE A 324 -20.89 -14.36 5.35
CA PHE A 324 -22.26 -14.31 5.92
C PHE A 324 -22.93 -12.96 5.70
N GLU A 325 -22.16 -11.89 5.44
CA GLU A 325 -22.72 -10.61 5.04
C GLU A 325 -23.19 -10.69 3.58
N GLY A 326 -24.49 -10.59 3.37
CA GLY A 326 -25.07 -10.46 2.03
C GLY A 326 -24.56 -9.21 1.31
N TRP A 327 -24.56 -9.24 -0.02
CA TRP A 327 -24.23 -8.05 -0.79
C TRP A 327 -25.31 -6.98 -0.64
N LYS A 328 -24.90 -5.73 -0.39
CA LYS A 328 -25.76 -4.57 -0.60
C LYS A 328 -25.51 -4.01 -1.99
N SER A 329 -26.56 -3.86 -2.79
CA SER A 329 -26.49 -3.27 -4.12
C SER A 329 -26.85 -1.79 -4.09
N TRP A 330 -26.21 -1.02 -4.97
CA TRP A 330 -26.43 0.42 -5.11
C TRP A 330 -26.43 0.80 -6.59
N LEU A 331 -27.50 1.47 -7.05
CA LEU A 331 -27.60 1.92 -8.43
C LEU A 331 -26.60 3.06 -8.71
N ILE A 332 -25.58 2.76 -9.52
CA ILE A 332 -24.49 3.68 -9.91
C ILE A 332 -24.65 4.24 -11.32
N SER A 333 -25.68 3.82 -12.06
CA SER A 333 -26.07 4.44 -13.33
C SER A 333 -27.06 5.60 -13.11
N LYS A 334 -27.11 6.51 -14.08
CA LYS A 334 -28.10 7.60 -14.11
C LYS A 334 -29.32 7.10 -14.91
N PRO A 335 -30.45 6.76 -14.29
CA PRO A 335 -31.64 6.41 -15.06
C PRO A 335 -32.10 7.64 -15.85
N LYS A 336 -32.45 7.47 -17.13
CA LYS A 336 -33.33 8.41 -17.82
C LYS A 336 -34.75 8.17 -17.30
N GLN A 337 -35.53 9.23 -17.05
CA GLN A 337 -36.92 9.09 -16.58
C GLN A 337 -37.70 8.11 -17.48
N GLY A 338 -38.29 7.07 -16.87
CA GLY A 338 -39.13 6.09 -17.56
C GLY A 338 -38.40 5.01 -18.38
N ALA A 339 -37.05 4.94 -18.36
CA ALA A 339 -36.29 3.97 -19.16
C ALA A 339 -35.49 2.99 -18.28
N THR A 340 -35.20 1.80 -18.83
CA THR A 340 -34.24 0.86 -18.24
C THR A 340 -32.86 1.52 -18.05
N PRO A 341 -32.20 1.29 -16.91
CA PRO A 341 -30.87 1.84 -16.66
C PRO A 341 -29.89 1.42 -17.76
N GLN A 342 -29.20 2.39 -18.36
CA GLN A 342 -28.14 2.11 -19.31
C GLN A 342 -26.82 1.88 -18.56
N PRO A 343 -25.93 1.01 -19.08
CA PRO A 343 -24.58 0.88 -18.55
C PRO A 343 -23.87 2.25 -18.51
N PRO A 344 -23.06 2.54 -17.47
CA PRO A 344 -22.26 3.76 -17.43
C PRO A 344 -21.35 3.86 -18.65
N TYR A 345 -21.42 4.99 -19.35
CA TYR A 345 -20.58 5.26 -20.51
C TYR A 345 -19.21 5.79 -20.08
N PHE A 346 -18.14 5.12 -20.51
CA PHE A 346 -16.77 5.59 -20.39
C PHE A 346 -16.23 5.96 -21.78
N ALA A 347 -15.49 7.06 -21.83
CA ALA A 347 -14.87 7.49 -23.08
C ALA A 347 -13.77 6.50 -23.49
N SER A 348 -13.57 6.32 -24.80
CA SER A 348 -12.48 5.50 -25.34
C SER A 348 -11.10 6.09 -25.04
N HIS A 349 -11.05 7.41 -24.86
CA HIS A 349 -9.84 8.17 -24.57
C HIS A 349 -10.10 9.22 -23.48
N TYR A 350 -9.14 9.36 -22.59
CA TYR A 350 -9.10 10.42 -21.58
C TYR A 350 -7.84 11.26 -21.82
N PRO A 351 -7.91 12.60 -21.67
CA PRO A 351 -6.75 13.46 -21.90
C PRO A 351 -5.64 13.20 -20.88
N ARG A 352 -4.44 13.66 -21.20
CA ARG A 352 -3.29 13.64 -20.28
C ARG A 352 -3.64 14.43 -19.02
N ALA A 353 -3.25 13.91 -17.85
CA ALA A 353 -3.35 14.64 -16.60
C ALA A 353 -2.23 15.69 -16.46
N TYR A 354 -1.12 15.47 -17.18
CA TYR A 354 0.05 16.31 -17.19
C TYR A 354 0.53 16.44 -18.63
N GLU A 355 0.47 17.65 -19.20
CA GLU A 355 0.93 17.91 -20.57
C GLU A 355 2.46 18.08 -20.64
N SER A 356 3.06 18.55 -19.55
CA SER A 356 4.49 18.77 -19.40
C SER A 356 4.94 18.42 -17.98
N PRO A 357 6.26 18.25 -17.76
CA PRO A 357 6.83 18.16 -16.43
C PRO A 357 6.35 19.30 -15.52
N LEU A 358 6.17 18.97 -14.24
CA LEU A 358 5.74 19.89 -13.21
C LEU A 358 6.93 20.71 -12.68
N PRO A 359 6.75 22.01 -12.41
CA PRO A 359 7.77 22.81 -11.78
C PRO A 359 7.99 22.36 -10.33
N ILE A 360 9.23 22.46 -9.88
CA ILE A 360 9.64 22.21 -8.50
C ILE A 360 9.48 23.50 -7.70
N LYS A 361 8.91 23.40 -6.50
CA LYS A 361 8.79 24.53 -5.58
C LYS A 361 10.11 25.26 -5.39
N LYS A 362 10.10 26.58 -5.53
CA LYS A 362 11.29 27.46 -5.47
C LYS A 362 12.28 27.11 -4.37
N ASN A 363 11.80 26.97 -3.14
CA ASN A 363 12.65 26.66 -1.97
C ASN A 363 13.32 25.27 -2.06
N LYS A 364 12.61 24.28 -2.62
CA LYS A 364 13.17 22.94 -2.85
C LYS A 364 14.17 22.99 -4.02
N TYR A 365 13.87 23.72 -5.08
CA TYR A 365 14.78 23.88 -6.20
C TYR A 365 16.11 24.53 -5.75
N GLN A 366 16.05 25.56 -4.91
CA GLN A 366 17.23 26.18 -4.31
C GLN A 366 18.08 25.17 -3.52
N ASP A 367 17.45 24.39 -2.64
CA ASP A 367 18.14 23.33 -1.89
C ASP A 367 18.84 22.34 -2.83
N LEU A 368 18.13 21.86 -3.88
CA LEU A 368 18.69 20.96 -4.89
C LEU A 368 19.88 21.57 -5.65
N MET A 369 19.83 22.87 -5.97
CA MET A 369 20.96 23.56 -6.61
C MET A 369 22.20 23.60 -5.71
N THR A 370 22.03 23.76 -4.40
CA THR A 370 23.18 23.72 -3.46
C THR A 370 23.80 22.32 -3.38
N MET A 371 23.00 21.26 -3.57
CA MET A 371 23.48 19.88 -3.52
C MET A 371 24.36 19.51 -4.74
N LEU A 372 24.30 20.27 -5.84
CA LEU A 372 25.03 19.97 -7.09
C LEU A 372 26.54 19.82 -6.89
N ASN A 373 27.11 20.54 -5.92
CA ASN A 373 28.53 20.48 -5.58
C ASN A 373 28.99 19.07 -5.18
N TYR A 374 28.07 18.25 -4.67
CA TYR A 374 28.33 16.90 -4.19
C TYR A 374 27.92 15.80 -5.20
N LEU A 375 27.52 16.18 -6.41
CA LEU A 375 27.03 15.26 -7.43
C LEU A 375 28.02 15.11 -8.60
N PRO A 376 28.05 13.96 -9.28
CA PRO A 376 28.80 13.79 -10.53
C PRO A 376 28.16 14.61 -11.67
N ALA A 377 28.94 14.93 -12.70
CA ALA A 377 28.52 15.82 -13.80
C ALA A 377 27.21 15.38 -14.50
N ALA A 378 27.04 14.06 -14.71
CA ALA A 378 25.82 13.50 -15.30
C ALA A 378 24.57 13.81 -14.45
N ALA A 379 24.66 13.61 -13.13
CA ALA A 379 23.56 13.90 -12.21
C ALA A 379 23.26 15.41 -12.12
N ARG A 380 24.29 16.27 -12.17
CA ARG A 380 24.10 17.73 -12.16
C ARG A 380 23.24 18.21 -13.33
N SER A 381 23.41 17.60 -14.49
CA SER A 381 22.68 17.96 -15.71
C SER A 381 21.17 17.71 -15.56
N PHE A 382 20.79 16.60 -14.93
CA PHE A 382 19.39 16.30 -14.62
C PHE A 382 18.75 17.38 -13.75
N TYR A 383 19.35 17.74 -12.61
CA TYR A 383 18.76 18.73 -11.70
C TYR A 383 18.66 20.13 -12.32
N LYS A 384 19.65 20.53 -13.14
CA LYS A 384 19.61 21.80 -13.87
C LYS A 384 18.51 21.85 -14.94
N SER A 385 18.02 20.70 -15.39
CA SER A 385 16.92 20.61 -16.37
C SER A 385 15.53 20.72 -15.73
N LEU A 386 15.44 20.63 -14.39
CA LEU A 386 14.17 20.77 -13.68
C LEU A 386 13.67 22.21 -13.78
N GLN A 387 12.37 22.37 -14.01
CA GLN A 387 11.72 23.68 -13.96
C GLN A 387 11.49 24.10 -12.50
N SER A 388 11.60 25.39 -12.20
CA SER A 388 11.22 25.98 -10.91
C SER A 388 9.94 26.77 -11.05
N GLU A 389 9.12 26.76 -10.01
CA GLU A 389 8.00 27.72 -9.83
C GLU A 389 8.49 29.17 -9.76
#